data_AF-A0AAN9V564-F1
#
_entry.id   AF-A0AAN9V564-F1
#
_cell.length_a   1.000
_cell.length_b   1.000
_cell.length_c   1.000
_cell.angle_alpha   90.00
_cell.angle_beta   90.00
_cell.angle_gamma   90.00
#
_symmetry.space_group_name_H-M   'P 1'
#
loop_
_entity.id
_entity.type
_entity.pdbx_description
1 polymer ?
#
loop_
_entity_poly.entity_id
_entity_poly.type
_entity_poly.pdbx_seq_one_letter_code
_entity_poly.pdbx_strand_id
1 'polypeptide(L)'
;MWSGKCPYVVPNHFKEQVGIFAPQFSGYQQQDSQELLTFLLDGLHEDLNKIKRKPYIEIKDSDGRPDEVVASEAWEIYRKRNDSIIVDYFHGLLKSTVVCPDCGKVSVTFDPFCNLSLPLPIKRERQIVITFFPSDPTKKPEVLTTMVPKRGHVNDLLCALSHQCGVSPDDLVVTEIMKHHFHKFYSNNDSLENIDSQDSLAVYEVPRIESHVPVPLILWEVNAKQTFSSSQLFGFPMLLMMPRGSCTYQDLYKSVAEKVARYLTLDDPDESSGGASNSNTRNLNPENISQRVPTSIFNLYVVNPSTAAVFKLHSDNKPLQLPFSDTLGRQYLAAQWTTENRKRYLSSQLESDVQGCDTGRQKLSNMLQLKDCLDLFTMCEKLGADDAWYCKDCKRHQRATKKFDLWMLPKILIIHLKRFYYNRFRRDKIDTMVEFPLANLDMSKFINNKKHPPATYNLIGVCNHYGGMGGGHYTAYALNKIDRHWYSFDDHHVSATSPESVITSAAYVLFYMRNE
;
A
#
# COMPACT_ATOMS: atom_id res chain seq x y z
N MET A 1 -4.63 1.45 -31.81
CA MET A 1 -4.03 0.66 -30.71
C MET A 1 -3.42 -0.65 -31.20
N TRP A 2 -4.20 -1.55 -31.82
CA TRP A 2 -3.70 -2.89 -32.22
C TRP A 2 -3.01 -2.99 -33.59
N SER A 3 -2.80 -1.87 -34.29
CA SER A 3 -2.18 -1.87 -35.63
C SER A 3 -0.65 -2.03 -35.61
N GLY A 4 0.00 -1.83 -34.46
CA GLY A 4 1.46 -1.82 -34.31
C GLY A 4 2.17 -0.62 -34.96
N LYS A 5 1.43 0.32 -35.56
CA LYS A 5 2.00 1.43 -36.35
C LYS A 5 2.32 2.69 -35.56
N CYS A 6 1.70 2.89 -34.40
CA CYS A 6 1.80 4.13 -33.62
C CYS A 6 2.08 3.79 -32.15
N PRO A 7 2.99 4.52 -31.47
CA PRO A 7 3.25 4.32 -30.05
C PRO A 7 2.09 4.79 -29.16
N TYR A 8 1.38 5.84 -29.58
CA TYR A 8 0.16 6.35 -28.94
C TYR A 8 -0.79 6.93 -29.99
N VAL A 9 -2.05 7.17 -29.61
CA VAL A 9 -3.07 7.85 -30.42
C VAL A 9 -3.88 8.80 -29.55
N VAL A 10 -4.42 9.88 -30.14
CA VAL A 10 -5.27 10.83 -29.42
C VAL A 10 -6.75 10.53 -29.73
N PRO A 11 -7.57 10.14 -28.74
CA PRO A 11 -8.93 9.64 -28.97
C PRO A 11 -9.98 10.76 -29.10
N ASN A 12 -9.70 11.85 -29.84
CA ASN A 12 -10.59 13.02 -29.93
C ASN A 12 -12.00 12.65 -30.40
N HIS A 13 -12.10 11.92 -31.51
CA HIS A 13 -13.39 11.52 -32.04
C HIS A 13 -14.19 10.65 -31.07
N PHE A 14 -13.52 9.72 -30.37
CA PHE A 14 -14.17 8.90 -29.36
C PHE A 14 -14.66 9.73 -28.17
N LYS A 15 -13.83 10.66 -27.66
CA LYS A 15 -14.19 11.57 -26.57
C LYS A 15 -15.37 12.48 -26.94
N GLU A 16 -15.41 12.98 -28.17
CA GLU A 16 -16.52 13.78 -28.69
C GLU A 16 -17.82 12.97 -28.71
N GLN A 17 -17.81 11.75 -29.25
CA GLN A 17 -19.01 10.90 -29.29
C GLN A 17 -19.50 10.56 -27.87
N VAL A 18 -18.60 10.19 -26.96
CA VAL A 18 -18.96 9.96 -25.55
C VAL A 18 -19.58 11.21 -24.93
N GLY A 19 -19.03 12.40 -25.18
CA GLY A 19 -19.57 13.66 -24.67
C GLY A 19 -20.95 14.03 -25.24
N ILE A 20 -21.27 13.60 -26.45
CA ILE A 20 -22.59 13.82 -27.07
C ILE A 20 -23.65 12.95 -26.39
N PHE A 21 -23.38 11.66 -26.20
CA PHE A 21 -24.35 10.71 -25.63
C PHE A 21 -24.40 10.73 -24.10
N ALA A 22 -23.32 11.15 -23.45
CA ALA A 22 -23.20 11.31 -22.00
C ALA A 22 -22.52 12.65 -21.66
N PRO A 23 -23.30 13.75 -21.61
CA PRO A 23 -22.77 15.10 -21.39
C PRO A 23 -21.96 15.29 -20.13
N GLN A 24 -22.13 14.46 -19.10
CA GLN A 24 -21.30 14.48 -17.89
C GLN A 24 -19.81 14.25 -18.20
N PHE A 25 -19.49 13.51 -19.26
CA PHE A 25 -18.12 13.27 -19.71
C PHE A 25 -17.65 14.27 -20.75
N SER A 26 -18.42 15.32 -21.09
CA SER A 26 -18.02 16.30 -22.12
C SER A 26 -16.94 17.28 -21.65
N GLY A 27 -16.96 17.63 -20.35
CA GLY A 27 -16.04 18.61 -19.76
C GLY A 27 -14.60 18.13 -19.58
N TYR A 28 -13.83 18.97 -18.87
CA TYR A 28 -12.42 18.74 -18.49
C TYR A 28 -12.23 18.45 -17.00
N GLN A 29 -13.34 18.23 -16.28
CA GLN A 29 -13.30 17.83 -14.88
C GLN A 29 -12.88 16.36 -14.79
N GLN A 30 -12.20 16.00 -13.69
CA GLN A 30 -11.93 14.60 -13.37
C GLN A 30 -13.24 13.83 -13.18
N GLN A 31 -13.29 12.59 -13.67
CA GLN A 31 -14.48 11.74 -13.67
C GLN A 31 -14.17 10.37 -13.09
N ASP A 32 -15.21 9.62 -12.72
CA ASP A 32 -15.05 8.24 -12.26
C ASP A 32 -14.89 7.29 -13.44
N SER A 33 -13.78 6.55 -13.47
CA SER A 33 -13.52 5.58 -14.54
C SER A 33 -14.51 4.41 -14.52
N GLN A 34 -15.10 4.08 -13.37
CA GLN A 34 -16.13 3.05 -13.25
C GLN A 34 -17.46 3.49 -13.88
N GLU A 35 -17.83 4.76 -13.73
CA GLU A 35 -19.02 5.32 -14.38
C GLU A 35 -18.86 5.31 -15.90
N LEU A 36 -17.68 5.75 -16.40
CA LEU A 36 -17.36 5.69 -17.83
C LEU A 36 -17.39 4.25 -18.34
N LEU A 37 -16.79 3.30 -17.62
CA LEU A 37 -16.79 1.89 -18.00
C LEU A 37 -18.21 1.32 -18.10
N THR A 38 -19.07 1.64 -17.13
CA THR A 38 -20.47 1.17 -17.12
C THR A 38 -21.24 1.75 -18.31
N PHE A 39 -21.07 3.05 -18.59
CA PHE A 39 -21.65 3.71 -19.76
C PHE A 39 -21.18 3.07 -21.08
N LEU A 40 -19.88 2.78 -21.20
CA LEU A 40 -19.35 2.16 -22.42
C LEU A 40 -19.84 0.73 -22.62
N LEU A 41 -19.94 -0.08 -21.55
CA LEU A 41 -20.48 -1.43 -21.64
C LEU A 41 -21.95 -1.43 -22.07
N ASP A 42 -22.76 -0.53 -21.50
CA ASP A 42 -24.18 -0.39 -21.87
C ASP A 42 -24.35 0.13 -23.30
N GLY A 43 -23.61 1.19 -23.68
CA GLY A 43 -23.65 1.74 -25.04
C GLY A 43 -23.23 0.73 -26.11
N LEU A 44 -22.09 0.05 -25.90
CA LEU A 44 -21.64 -1.03 -26.80
C LEU A 44 -22.63 -2.20 -26.84
N HIS A 45 -23.28 -2.51 -25.71
CA HIS A 45 -24.30 -3.55 -25.66
C HIS A 45 -25.48 -3.19 -26.57
N GLU A 46 -26.03 -1.99 -26.42
CA GLU A 46 -27.20 -1.53 -27.16
C GLU A 46 -26.92 -1.37 -28.66
N ASP A 47 -25.77 -0.79 -29.03
CA ASP A 47 -25.36 -0.64 -30.44
C ASP A 47 -25.21 -1.99 -31.14
N LEU A 48 -24.71 -3.00 -30.42
CA LEU A 48 -24.48 -4.36 -30.93
C LEU A 48 -25.62 -5.32 -30.62
N ASN A 49 -26.74 -4.85 -30.05
CA ASN A 49 -27.86 -5.72 -29.69
C ASN A 49 -28.55 -6.24 -30.96
N LYS A 50 -28.60 -7.58 -31.09
CA LYS A 50 -29.27 -8.27 -32.20
C LYS A 50 -30.79 -8.15 -32.09
N ILE A 51 -31.32 -7.94 -30.89
CA ILE A 51 -32.75 -7.76 -30.65
C ILE A 51 -33.15 -6.31 -30.92
N LYS A 52 -33.81 -6.06 -32.06
CA LYS A 52 -34.22 -4.71 -32.46
C LYS A 52 -35.55 -4.25 -31.85
N ARG A 53 -36.43 -5.19 -31.50
CA ARG A 53 -37.73 -4.90 -30.86
C ARG A 53 -37.81 -5.65 -29.55
N LYS A 54 -37.67 -4.92 -28.44
CA LYS A 54 -37.66 -5.49 -27.10
C LYS A 54 -39.11 -5.77 -26.65
N PRO A 55 -39.52 -7.03 -26.48
CA PRO A 55 -40.85 -7.34 -25.95
C PRO A 55 -40.96 -6.89 -24.49
N TYR A 56 -42.16 -6.44 -24.08
CA TYR A 56 -42.48 -6.25 -22.68
C TYR A 56 -42.75 -7.61 -22.05
N ILE A 57 -42.01 -7.94 -20.99
CA ILE A 57 -42.15 -9.19 -20.24
C ILE A 57 -42.14 -8.81 -18.76
N GLU A 58 -43.19 -9.18 -18.04
CA GLU A 58 -43.27 -8.97 -16.60
C GLU A 58 -42.38 -9.98 -15.88
N ILE A 59 -41.47 -9.48 -15.04
CA ILE A 59 -40.60 -10.32 -14.20
C ILE A 59 -41.40 -10.73 -12.97
N LYS A 60 -41.53 -12.04 -12.77
CA LYS A 60 -42.21 -12.62 -11.61
C LYS A 60 -41.23 -12.86 -10.47
N ASP A 61 -41.72 -12.78 -9.24
CA ASP A 61 -40.97 -13.22 -8.07
C ASP A 61 -40.81 -14.76 -8.12
N SER A 62 -39.92 -15.29 -7.29
CA SER A 62 -39.78 -16.74 -7.11
C SER A 62 -41.09 -17.39 -6.68
N ASP A 63 -41.87 -16.74 -5.81
CA ASP A 63 -43.10 -17.25 -5.18
C ASP A 63 -42.92 -18.69 -4.62
N GLY A 64 -41.73 -18.99 -4.08
CA GLY A 64 -41.40 -20.30 -3.50
C GLY A 64 -41.01 -21.38 -4.51
N ARG A 65 -40.91 -21.05 -5.81
CA ARG A 65 -40.36 -21.96 -6.83
C ARG A 65 -38.86 -22.22 -6.60
N PRO A 66 -38.32 -23.36 -7.06
CA PRO A 66 -36.89 -23.65 -6.98
C PRO A 66 -36.04 -22.60 -7.68
N ASP A 67 -34.92 -22.22 -7.06
CA ASP A 67 -34.00 -21.20 -7.57
C ASP A 67 -33.55 -21.49 -9.02
N GLU A 68 -33.28 -22.75 -9.36
CA GLU A 68 -32.83 -23.12 -10.70
C GLU A 68 -33.86 -22.78 -11.78
N VAL A 69 -35.15 -22.96 -11.49
CA VAL A 69 -36.24 -22.68 -12.43
C VAL A 69 -36.38 -21.18 -12.64
N VAL A 70 -36.38 -20.41 -11.54
CA VAL A 70 -36.54 -18.95 -11.57
C VAL A 70 -35.33 -18.28 -12.23
N ALA A 71 -34.12 -18.76 -11.95
CA ALA A 71 -32.90 -18.24 -12.54
C ALA A 71 -32.83 -18.50 -14.05
N SER A 72 -33.18 -19.72 -14.49
CA SER A 72 -33.24 -20.06 -15.92
C SER A 72 -34.29 -19.21 -16.65
N GLU A 73 -35.49 -19.06 -16.08
CA GLU A 73 -36.55 -18.20 -16.64
C GLU A 73 -36.08 -16.74 -16.73
N ALA A 74 -35.47 -16.19 -15.67
CA ALA A 74 -34.96 -14.83 -15.65
C ALA A 74 -33.89 -14.60 -16.74
N TRP A 75 -32.96 -15.55 -16.90
CA TRP A 75 -31.91 -15.46 -17.92
C TRP A 75 -32.46 -15.56 -19.36
N GLU A 76 -33.44 -16.45 -19.59
CA GLU A 76 -34.10 -16.55 -20.90
C GLU A 76 -34.88 -15.28 -21.25
N ILE A 77 -35.61 -14.72 -20.28
CA ILE A 77 -36.33 -13.44 -20.44
C ILE A 77 -35.34 -12.32 -20.74
N TYR A 78 -34.22 -12.28 -20.02
CA TYR A 78 -33.16 -11.31 -20.26
C TYR A 78 -32.59 -11.42 -21.68
N ARG A 79 -32.27 -12.64 -22.13
CA ARG A 79 -31.75 -12.90 -23.47
C ARG A 79 -32.73 -12.62 -24.62
N LYS A 80 -34.05 -12.71 -24.38
CA LYS A 80 -35.07 -12.30 -25.36
C LYS A 80 -35.04 -10.80 -25.67
N ARG A 81 -34.44 -10.00 -24.79
CA ARG A 81 -34.32 -8.53 -24.93
C ARG A 81 -32.89 -8.09 -25.22
N ASN A 82 -31.91 -8.88 -24.80
CA ASN A 82 -30.49 -8.53 -24.78
C ASN A 82 -29.65 -9.68 -25.35
N ASP A 83 -29.22 -9.55 -26.60
CA ASP A 83 -28.32 -10.51 -27.25
C ASP A 83 -27.22 -9.73 -27.97
N SER A 84 -26.04 -9.66 -27.35
CA SER A 84 -24.85 -9.06 -27.93
C SER A 84 -23.58 -9.69 -27.37
N ILE A 85 -22.45 -9.41 -28.00
CA ILE A 85 -21.14 -9.88 -27.52
C ILE A 85 -20.82 -9.40 -26.09
N ILE A 86 -21.38 -8.25 -25.67
CA ILE A 86 -21.22 -7.76 -24.31
C ILE A 86 -21.91 -8.68 -23.31
N VAL A 87 -23.12 -9.17 -23.63
CA VAL A 87 -23.84 -10.14 -22.80
C VAL A 87 -23.04 -11.44 -22.70
N ASP A 88 -22.50 -11.92 -23.82
CA ASP A 88 -21.76 -13.19 -23.88
C ASP A 88 -20.47 -13.18 -23.03
N TYR A 89 -19.79 -12.03 -22.95
CA TYR A 89 -18.50 -11.91 -22.27
C TYR A 89 -18.62 -11.39 -20.85
N PHE A 90 -19.47 -10.40 -20.58
CA PHE A 90 -19.44 -9.64 -19.33
C PHE A 90 -20.64 -9.88 -18.42
N HIS A 91 -21.75 -10.45 -18.92
CA HIS A 91 -22.95 -10.58 -18.11
C HIS A 91 -23.01 -11.88 -17.31
N GLY A 92 -23.24 -11.72 -16.01
CA GLY A 92 -23.57 -12.80 -15.07
C GLY A 92 -24.97 -12.63 -14.50
N LEU A 93 -25.31 -13.43 -13.50
CA LEU A 93 -26.57 -13.40 -12.78
C LEU A 93 -26.33 -13.38 -11.26
N LEU A 94 -26.95 -12.42 -10.57
CA LEU A 94 -27.01 -12.34 -9.11
C LEU A 94 -28.36 -12.88 -8.62
N LYS A 95 -28.36 -13.54 -7.47
CA LYS A 95 -29.57 -13.84 -6.70
C LYS A 95 -29.71 -12.79 -5.60
N SER A 96 -30.78 -12.01 -5.65
CA SER A 96 -31.14 -11.02 -4.64
C SER A 96 -32.21 -11.62 -3.73
N THR A 97 -31.93 -11.75 -2.44
CA THR A 97 -32.91 -12.19 -1.43
C THR A 97 -33.26 -11.01 -0.53
N VAL A 98 -34.54 -10.68 -0.44
CA VAL A 98 -35.05 -9.60 0.43
C VAL A 98 -36.07 -10.18 1.41
N VAL A 99 -35.89 -9.91 2.71
CA VAL A 99 -36.78 -10.40 3.77
C VAL A 99 -37.41 -9.22 4.51
N CYS A 100 -38.75 -9.20 4.52
CA CYS A 100 -39.53 -8.20 5.25
C CYS A 100 -39.43 -8.46 6.77
N PRO A 101 -39.10 -7.45 7.59
CA PRO A 101 -38.97 -7.64 9.03
C PRO A 101 -40.32 -7.80 9.73
N ASP A 102 -41.40 -7.29 9.13
CA ASP A 102 -42.72 -7.24 9.77
C ASP A 102 -43.58 -8.47 9.45
N CYS A 103 -43.64 -8.88 8.18
CA CYS A 103 -44.44 -10.03 7.76
C CYS A 103 -43.64 -11.30 7.46
N GLY A 104 -42.30 -11.24 7.51
CA GLY A 104 -41.43 -12.37 7.20
C GLY A 104 -41.41 -12.80 5.73
N LYS A 105 -42.09 -12.08 4.82
CA LYS A 105 -42.09 -12.40 3.37
C LYS A 105 -40.66 -12.41 2.84
N VAL A 106 -40.29 -13.50 2.19
CA VAL A 106 -39.05 -13.65 1.42
C VAL A 106 -39.36 -13.42 -0.05
N SER A 107 -38.69 -12.44 -0.65
CA SER A 107 -38.74 -12.14 -2.08
C SER A 107 -37.39 -12.48 -2.69
N VAL A 108 -37.38 -13.23 -3.79
CA VAL A 108 -36.14 -13.68 -4.46
C VAL A 108 -36.22 -13.32 -5.92
N THR A 109 -35.25 -12.54 -6.39
CA THR A 109 -35.10 -12.15 -7.79
C THR A 109 -33.73 -12.54 -8.32
N PHE A 110 -33.65 -12.74 -9.64
CA PHE A 110 -32.41 -13.03 -10.34
C PHE A 110 -32.09 -11.90 -11.32
N ASP A 111 -31.05 -11.15 -11.02
CA ASP A 111 -30.75 -9.87 -11.66
C ASP A 111 -29.43 -9.97 -12.45
N PRO A 112 -29.42 -9.62 -13.74
CA PRO A 112 -28.21 -9.63 -14.55
C PRO A 112 -27.25 -8.54 -14.09
N PHE A 113 -25.95 -8.78 -14.17
CA PHE A 113 -24.91 -7.79 -13.84
C PHE A 113 -23.76 -7.83 -14.85
N CYS A 114 -23.11 -6.69 -15.07
CA CYS A 114 -21.93 -6.56 -15.94
C CYS A 114 -20.61 -6.25 -15.19
N ASN A 115 -20.72 -5.85 -13.92
CA ASN A 115 -19.59 -5.66 -13.01
C ASN A 115 -20.03 -5.89 -11.55
N LEU A 116 -19.10 -6.26 -10.68
CA LEU A 116 -19.31 -6.38 -9.23
C LEU A 116 -18.66 -5.20 -8.53
N SER A 117 -19.45 -4.37 -7.86
CA SER A 117 -18.93 -3.24 -7.08
C SER A 117 -18.85 -3.63 -5.59
N LEU A 118 -17.66 -4.03 -5.15
CA LEU A 118 -17.43 -4.59 -3.83
C LEU A 118 -17.22 -3.49 -2.77
N PRO A 119 -17.91 -3.58 -1.61
CA PRO A 119 -17.65 -2.71 -0.49
C PRO A 119 -16.29 -3.04 0.13
N LEU A 120 -15.61 -2.01 0.62
CA LEU A 120 -14.42 -2.15 1.43
C LEU A 120 -14.80 -1.96 2.91
N PRO A 121 -14.21 -2.72 3.84
CA PRO A 121 -14.43 -2.47 5.26
C PRO A 121 -13.97 -1.06 5.60
N ILE A 122 -14.91 -0.21 6.05
CA ILE A 122 -14.64 1.17 6.42
C ILE A 122 -13.97 1.18 7.79
N LYS A 123 -12.65 1.00 7.82
CA LYS A 123 -11.86 1.24 9.03
C LYS A 123 -11.55 2.75 9.10
N ARG A 124 -12.03 3.43 10.14
CA ARG A 124 -11.70 4.84 10.47
C ARG A 124 -10.27 4.98 10.98
N GLU A 125 -9.74 3.89 11.51
CA GLU A 125 -8.37 3.73 11.94
C GLU A 125 -7.61 2.88 10.93
N ARG A 126 -6.31 3.10 10.83
CA ARG A 126 -5.39 2.26 10.07
C ARG A 126 -4.28 1.78 10.98
N GLN A 127 -3.78 0.59 10.67
CA GLN A 127 -2.62 0.02 11.34
C GLN A 127 -1.37 0.57 10.67
N ILE A 128 -0.44 1.12 11.45
CA ILE A 128 0.90 1.52 10.97
C ILE A 128 1.92 0.63 11.65
N VAL A 129 2.82 0.06 10.84
CA VAL A 129 3.97 -0.70 11.30
C VAL A 129 5.20 0.20 11.20
N ILE A 130 5.99 0.30 12.27
CA ILE A 130 7.18 1.14 12.33
C ILE A 130 8.36 0.35 12.90
N THR A 131 9.58 0.82 12.63
CA THR A 131 10.78 0.35 13.34
C THR A 131 11.19 1.39 14.38
N PHE A 132 11.12 1.04 15.66
CA PHE A 132 11.52 1.89 16.77
C PHE A 132 13.01 1.71 17.09
N PHE A 133 13.72 2.82 17.23
CA PHE A 133 15.15 2.87 17.55
C PHE A 133 15.34 3.54 18.93
N PRO A 134 15.63 2.76 19.99
CA PRO A 134 15.92 3.30 21.30
C PRO A 134 17.16 4.22 21.30
N SER A 135 17.21 5.16 22.25
CA SER A 135 18.38 6.04 22.41
C SER A 135 19.59 5.24 22.92
N ASP A 136 19.33 4.31 23.83
CA ASP A 136 20.31 3.37 24.39
C ASP A 136 20.94 2.49 23.29
N PRO A 137 22.26 2.64 23.02
CA PRO A 137 22.95 1.93 21.94
C PRO A 137 23.07 0.42 22.18
N THR A 138 22.81 -0.06 23.41
CA THR A 138 22.84 -1.50 23.72
C THR A 138 21.57 -2.22 23.31
N LYS A 139 20.44 -1.50 23.19
CA LYS A 139 19.15 -2.06 22.80
C LYS A 139 19.09 -2.22 21.28
N LYS A 140 18.42 -3.29 20.83
CA LYS A 140 18.18 -3.50 19.40
C LYS A 140 16.97 -2.69 18.93
N PRO A 141 16.88 -2.38 17.63
CA PRO A 141 15.65 -1.86 17.05
C PRO A 141 14.49 -2.85 17.19
N GLU A 142 13.28 -2.33 17.36
CA GLU A 142 12.06 -3.13 17.58
C GLU A 142 11.01 -2.78 16.53
N VAL A 143 10.36 -3.79 15.94
CA VAL A 143 9.22 -3.57 15.04
C VAL A 143 7.96 -3.46 15.88
N LEU A 144 7.33 -2.28 15.87
CA LEU A 144 6.10 -2.01 16.59
C LEU A 144 4.94 -1.82 15.63
N THR A 145 3.73 -1.98 16.14
CA THR A 145 2.51 -1.80 15.36
C THR A 145 1.45 -1.11 16.19
N THR A 146 0.84 -0.07 15.62
CA THR A 146 -0.17 0.72 16.33
C THR A 146 -1.33 1.11 15.43
N MET A 147 -2.49 1.34 16.05
CA MET A 147 -3.70 1.80 15.37
C MET A 147 -3.80 3.32 15.52
N VAL A 148 -3.97 4.00 14.40
CA VAL A 148 -4.07 5.46 14.36
C VAL A 148 -5.23 5.91 13.47
N PRO A 149 -5.81 7.09 13.72
CA PRO A 149 -6.83 7.66 12.83
C PRO A 149 -6.28 7.83 11.40
N LYS A 150 -7.07 7.47 10.37
CA LYS A 150 -6.64 7.66 8.97
C LYS A 150 -6.34 9.12 8.62
N ARG A 151 -7.15 10.04 9.14
CA ARG A 151 -7.02 11.50 8.96
C ARG A 151 -6.39 12.18 10.17
N GLY A 152 -5.61 11.42 10.93
CA GLY A 152 -4.83 11.96 12.03
C GLY A 152 -3.59 12.68 11.54
N HIS A 153 -2.86 13.25 12.48
CA HIS A 153 -1.55 13.84 12.26
C HIS A 153 -0.48 12.91 12.83
N VAL A 154 0.78 13.14 12.48
CA VAL A 154 1.92 12.39 13.02
C VAL A 154 1.96 12.45 14.56
N ASN A 155 1.44 13.52 15.17
CA ASN A 155 1.23 13.58 16.61
C ASN A 155 0.37 12.43 17.17
N ASP A 156 -0.67 12.00 16.45
CA ASP A 156 -1.53 10.88 16.89
C ASP A 156 -0.75 9.56 16.88
N LEU A 157 0.14 9.38 15.90
CA LEU A 157 1.07 8.25 15.84
C LEU A 157 2.05 8.27 17.02
N LEU A 158 2.65 9.42 17.31
CA LEU A 158 3.59 9.58 18.41
C LEU A 158 2.93 9.32 19.78
N CYS A 159 1.72 9.85 20.01
CA CYS A 159 0.94 9.56 21.20
C CYS A 159 0.63 8.06 21.34
N ALA A 160 0.23 7.41 20.25
CA ALA A 160 -0.08 5.97 20.28
C ALA A 160 1.17 5.11 20.54
N LEU A 161 2.33 5.50 19.99
CA LEU A 161 3.60 4.81 20.23
C LEU A 161 4.16 5.06 21.63
N SER A 162 4.00 6.28 22.16
CA SER A 162 4.46 6.67 23.50
C SER A 162 3.98 5.69 24.59
N HIS A 163 2.71 5.28 24.51
CA HIS A 163 2.15 4.28 25.42
C HIS A 163 2.75 2.89 25.26
N GLN A 164 3.23 2.52 24.07
CA GLN A 164 3.82 1.20 23.81
C GLN A 164 5.30 1.14 24.19
N CYS A 165 6.09 2.19 23.90
CA CYS A 165 7.53 2.22 24.16
C CYS A 165 7.90 2.88 25.50
N GLY A 166 6.96 3.55 26.17
CA GLY A 166 7.22 4.24 27.44
C GLY A 166 8.04 5.52 27.31
N VAL A 167 8.13 6.10 26.11
CA VAL A 167 8.89 7.33 25.79
C VAL A 167 7.90 8.48 25.54
N SER A 168 8.23 9.70 25.96
CA SER A 168 7.42 10.88 25.71
C SER A 168 7.27 11.16 24.19
N PRO A 169 6.08 11.55 23.68
CA PRO A 169 5.92 11.94 22.27
C PRO A 169 6.90 13.03 21.82
N ASP A 170 7.31 13.91 22.74
CA ASP A 170 8.26 15.00 22.47
C ASP A 170 9.70 14.53 22.22
N ASP A 171 10.07 13.35 22.71
CA ASP A 171 11.38 12.74 22.55
C ASP A 171 11.41 11.73 21.39
N LEU A 172 10.38 11.74 20.53
CA LEU A 172 10.28 10.84 19.38
C LEU A 172 10.38 11.62 18.07
N VAL A 173 11.20 11.12 17.14
CA VAL A 173 11.35 11.67 15.80
C VAL A 173 10.95 10.63 14.76
N VAL A 174 9.94 10.96 13.94
CA VAL A 174 9.45 10.10 12.87
C VAL A 174 10.14 10.43 11.55
N THR A 175 10.62 9.40 10.86
CA THR A 175 11.29 9.53 9.57
C THR A 175 10.96 8.36 8.66
N GLU A 176 11.01 8.61 7.35
CA GLU A 176 10.98 7.59 6.32
C GLU A 176 12.41 7.22 5.95
N ILE A 177 12.72 5.92 5.95
CA ILE A 177 14.02 5.39 5.52
C ILE A 177 13.85 4.70 4.18
N MET A 178 14.68 5.06 3.20
CA MET A 178 14.75 4.37 1.92
C MET A 178 16.22 4.07 1.61
N LYS A 179 16.58 2.88 1.11
CA LYS A 179 17.96 2.54 0.68
C LYS A 179 19.05 2.99 1.70
N HIS A 180 18.86 2.70 2.99
CA HIS A 180 19.81 3.02 4.08
C HIS A 180 20.08 4.52 4.35
N HIS A 181 19.22 5.45 3.90
CA HIS A 181 19.30 6.88 4.25
C HIS A 181 17.95 7.43 4.73
N PHE A 182 17.98 8.56 5.45
CA PHE A 182 16.77 9.31 5.78
C PHE A 182 16.21 9.96 4.51
N HIS A 183 15.04 9.51 4.07
CA HIS A 183 14.35 10.07 2.91
C HIS A 183 13.58 11.34 3.29
N LYS A 184 12.86 11.28 4.41
CA LYS A 184 11.99 12.37 4.88
C LYS A 184 11.90 12.39 6.39
N PHE A 185 11.87 13.59 6.97
CA PHE A 185 11.52 13.81 8.37
C PHE A 185 10.10 14.37 8.44
N TYR A 186 9.28 13.85 9.34
CA TYR A 186 7.92 14.32 9.52
C TYR A 186 7.80 15.27 10.71
N SER A 187 6.97 16.29 10.54
CA SER A 187 6.55 17.20 11.61
C SER A 187 5.28 16.70 12.28
N ASN A 188 5.02 17.10 13.53
CA ASN A 188 3.84 16.67 14.29
C ASN A 188 2.50 16.99 13.60
N ASN A 189 2.47 18.04 12.79
CA ASN A 189 1.30 18.50 12.02
C ASN A 189 1.21 17.88 10.62
N ASP A 190 2.13 17.00 10.23
CA ASP A 190 2.02 16.31 8.94
C ASP A 190 0.85 15.33 8.99
N SER A 191 0.07 15.31 7.91
CA SER A 191 -1.06 14.38 7.77
C SER A 191 -0.54 12.95 7.63
N LEU A 192 -1.16 12.02 8.37
CA LEU A 192 -0.92 10.59 8.21
C LEU A 192 -1.33 10.07 6.83
N GLU A 193 -2.18 10.80 6.08
CA GLU A 193 -2.53 10.47 4.70
C GLU A 193 -1.30 10.50 3.76
N ASN A 194 -0.26 11.25 4.11
CA ASN A 194 0.98 11.37 3.33
C ASN A 194 1.99 10.24 3.59
N ILE A 195 1.62 9.24 4.39
CA ILE A 195 2.44 8.07 4.71
C ILE A 195 1.75 6.88 4.05
N ASP A 196 2.40 6.28 3.04
CA ASP A 196 1.93 5.06 2.39
C ASP A 196 2.18 3.84 3.28
N SER A 197 1.38 2.79 3.07
CA SER A 197 1.59 1.46 3.64
C SER A 197 2.92 0.79 3.28
N GLN A 198 3.53 1.18 2.16
CA GLN A 198 4.83 0.65 1.70
C GLN A 198 6.02 1.44 2.27
N ASP A 199 5.76 2.60 2.90
CA ASP A 199 6.83 3.46 3.42
C ASP A 199 7.52 2.78 4.60
N SER A 200 8.85 2.73 4.54
CA SER A 200 9.67 2.17 5.60
C SER A 200 9.85 3.22 6.71
N LEU A 201 8.84 3.32 7.57
CA LEU A 201 8.85 4.24 8.71
C LEU A 201 9.79 3.77 9.83
N ALA A 202 10.55 4.72 10.34
CA ALA A 202 11.39 4.59 11.53
C ALA A 202 11.08 5.71 12.53
N VAL A 203 11.10 5.34 13.80
CA VAL A 203 10.88 6.26 14.91
C VAL A 203 12.08 6.18 15.84
N TYR A 204 12.77 7.29 16.04
CA TYR A 204 13.96 7.36 16.88
C TYR A 204 13.62 8.03 18.20
N GLU A 205 14.07 7.45 19.30
CA GLU A 205 14.12 8.11 20.59
C GLU A 205 15.30 9.08 20.63
N VAL A 206 14.99 10.37 20.77
CA VAL A 206 15.91 11.50 20.75
C VAL A 206 15.65 12.36 21.98
N PRO A 207 16.33 12.08 23.11
CA PRO A 207 16.12 12.82 24.35
C PRO A 207 16.41 14.31 24.16
N ARG A 208 15.48 15.19 24.54
CA ARG A 208 15.70 16.63 24.46
C ARG A 208 16.69 17.09 25.53
N ILE A 209 17.92 17.33 25.11
CA ILE A 209 18.96 17.96 25.92
C ILE A 209 19.22 19.35 25.32
N GLU A 210 18.89 20.42 26.05
CA GLU A 210 19.01 21.81 25.55
C GLU A 210 20.40 22.15 25.00
N SER A 211 21.45 21.58 25.58
CA SER A 211 22.84 21.78 25.16
C SER A 211 23.27 20.95 23.96
N HIS A 212 22.39 20.11 23.39
CA HIS A 212 22.70 19.21 22.29
C HIS A 212 21.76 19.39 21.09
N VAL A 213 22.15 18.84 19.95
CA VAL A 213 21.36 18.78 18.71
C VAL A 213 21.43 17.36 18.12
N PRO A 214 20.33 16.86 17.54
CA PRO A 214 20.33 15.59 16.82
C PRO A 214 21.01 15.74 15.46
N VAL A 215 21.99 14.88 15.19
CA VAL A 215 22.77 14.84 13.96
C VAL A 215 22.49 13.52 13.23
N PRO A 216 22.02 13.56 11.96
CA PRO A 216 21.87 12.38 11.13
C PRO A 216 23.22 11.72 10.85
N LEU A 217 23.34 10.43 11.19
CA LEU A 217 24.49 9.58 10.92
C LEU A 217 24.12 8.52 9.88
N ILE A 218 24.95 8.38 8.85
CA ILE A 218 24.86 7.33 7.83
C ILE A 218 26.13 6.50 7.80
N LEU A 219 26.01 5.21 7.50
CA LEU A 219 27.15 4.32 7.31
C LEU A 219 27.41 4.17 5.81
N TRP A 220 28.66 4.38 5.41
CA TRP A 220 29.08 4.43 4.02
C TRP A 220 30.24 3.47 3.78
N GLU A 221 30.11 2.53 2.84
CA GLU A 221 31.23 1.68 2.43
C GLU A 221 31.92 2.26 1.18
N VAL A 222 33.21 2.53 1.26
CA VAL A 222 33.98 3.04 0.10
C VAL A 222 34.51 1.89 -0.76
N ASN A 223 34.22 1.95 -2.05
CA ASN A 223 34.84 1.13 -3.10
C ASN A 223 35.91 1.95 -3.86
N ALA A 224 36.68 1.30 -4.73
CA ALA A 224 37.91 1.82 -5.36
C ALA A 224 37.82 3.21 -6.02
N LYS A 225 36.63 3.76 -6.29
CA LYS A 225 36.42 5.05 -6.96
C LYS A 225 36.33 6.27 -6.04
N GLN A 226 36.37 6.15 -4.71
CA GLN A 226 36.34 7.24 -3.69
C GLN A 226 35.20 8.29 -3.78
N THR A 227 34.32 8.23 -4.79
CA THR A 227 33.17 9.13 -4.92
C THR A 227 31.96 8.59 -4.15
N PHE A 228 31.27 9.48 -3.42
CA PHE A 228 30.07 9.15 -2.66
C PHE A 228 28.89 8.83 -3.59
N SER A 229 28.20 7.73 -3.31
CA SER A 229 26.95 7.31 -3.94
C SER A 229 26.02 6.72 -2.88
N SER A 230 24.72 7.03 -2.97
CA SER A 230 23.71 6.45 -2.07
C SER A 230 23.63 4.92 -2.15
N SER A 231 24.06 4.31 -3.28
CA SER A 231 24.14 2.86 -3.44
C SER A 231 25.22 2.18 -2.58
N GLN A 232 26.10 2.96 -1.95
CA GLN A 232 27.19 2.49 -1.09
C GLN A 232 26.83 2.54 0.41
N LEU A 233 25.61 3.00 0.73
CA LEU A 233 25.13 3.05 2.10
C LEU A 233 24.66 1.67 2.56
N PHE A 234 24.81 1.40 3.85
CA PHE A 234 24.41 0.12 4.45
C PHE A 234 23.90 0.29 5.89
N GLY A 235 23.25 -0.74 6.42
CA GLY A 235 22.76 -0.75 7.80
C GLY A 235 21.58 0.20 8.03
N PHE A 236 21.44 0.68 9.27
CA PHE A 236 20.44 1.68 9.63
C PHE A 236 21.07 3.07 9.67
N PRO A 237 20.41 4.11 9.10
CA PRO A 237 20.74 5.47 9.47
C PRO A 237 20.42 5.68 10.96
N MET A 238 21.16 6.55 11.63
CA MET A 238 21.06 6.76 13.09
C MET A 238 20.96 8.25 13.41
N LEU A 239 20.33 8.59 14.54
CA LEU A 239 20.39 9.95 15.08
C LEU A 239 21.35 9.98 16.27
N LEU A 240 22.31 10.90 16.23
CA LEU A 240 23.35 11.09 17.24
C LEU A 240 23.15 12.43 17.95
N MET A 241 23.08 12.43 19.28
CA MET A 241 23.01 13.67 20.05
C MET A 241 24.40 14.26 20.23
N MET A 242 24.63 15.46 19.70
CA MET A 242 25.92 16.15 19.75
C MET A 242 25.82 17.48 20.49
N PRO A 243 26.81 17.89 21.30
CA PRO A 243 26.80 19.19 21.96
C PRO A 243 26.74 20.35 20.94
N ARG A 244 26.00 21.42 21.26
CA ARG A 244 25.96 22.69 20.50
C ARG A 244 27.28 23.47 20.58
N GLY A 245 28.11 23.18 21.59
CA GLY A 245 29.40 23.82 21.82
C GLY A 245 30.54 23.30 20.94
N SER A 246 31.78 23.63 21.30
CA SER A 246 32.97 23.13 20.61
C SER A 246 33.06 21.61 20.73
N CYS A 247 32.94 20.91 19.61
CA CYS A 247 33.15 19.47 19.50
C CYS A 247 34.43 19.20 18.71
N THR A 248 35.30 18.30 19.19
CA THR A 248 36.48 17.88 18.43
C THR A 248 36.18 16.68 17.52
N TYR A 249 37.09 16.36 16.61
CA TYR A 249 37.02 15.12 15.82
C TYR A 249 36.97 13.88 16.71
N GLN A 250 37.73 13.88 17.81
CA GLN A 250 37.85 12.73 18.70
C GLN A 250 36.55 12.51 19.49
N ASP A 251 35.86 13.58 19.87
CA ASP A 251 34.55 13.52 20.52
C ASP A 251 33.47 12.96 19.57
N LEU A 252 33.46 13.42 18.31
CA LEU A 252 32.56 12.86 17.27
C LEU A 252 32.85 11.39 17.04
N TYR A 253 34.12 11.03 16.91
CA TYR A 253 34.54 9.66 16.65
C TYR A 253 34.08 8.72 17.74
N LYS A 254 34.32 9.12 19.00
CA LYS A 254 33.87 8.39 20.19
C LYS A 254 32.35 8.23 20.19
N SER A 255 31.61 9.32 19.95
CA SER A 255 30.14 9.30 19.93
C SER A 255 29.59 8.38 18.84
N VAL A 256 30.20 8.38 17.65
CA VAL A 256 29.84 7.46 16.55
C VAL A 256 30.15 6.01 16.94
N ALA A 257 31.34 5.76 17.50
CA ALA A 257 31.77 4.42 17.91
C ALA A 257 30.87 3.85 19.01
N GLU A 258 30.44 4.67 19.97
CA GLU A 258 29.47 4.31 21.01
C GLU A 258 28.10 3.99 20.39
N LYS A 259 27.65 4.76 19.39
CA LYS A 259 26.36 4.52 18.74
C LYS A 259 26.34 3.22 17.92
N VAL A 260 27.46 2.85 17.29
CA VAL A 260 27.58 1.59 16.53
C VAL A 260 28.11 0.42 17.37
N ALA A 261 28.39 0.63 18.66
CA ALA A 261 29.04 -0.31 19.56
C ALA A 261 28.45 -1.73 19.55
N ARG A 262 27.13 -1.84 19.53
CA ARG A 262 26.39 -3.12 19.48
C ARG A 262 26.81 -4.00 18.30
N TYR A 263 27.27 -3.38 17.21
CA TYR A 263 27.65 -4.07 15.99
C TYR A 263 29.16 -4.22 15.85
N LEU A 264 29.97 -3.68 16.77
CA LEU A 264 31.43 -3.75 16.71
C LEU A 264 31.97 -5.07 17.27
N THR A 265 32.89 -5.69 16.55
CA THR A 265 33.73 -6.80 17.02
C THR A 265 35.15 -6.29 17.21
N LEU A 266 35.61 -6.20 18.45
CA LEU A 266 36.98 -5.80 18.79
C LEU A 266 37.76 -7.02 19.27
N ASP A 267 39.01 -7.15 18.79
CA ASP A 267 39.94 -8.18 19.26
C ASP A 267 40.31 -7.89 20.74
N ASP A 268 40.15 -8.85 21.64
CA ASP A 268 40.50 -8.71 23.06
C ASP A 268 42.01 -8.98 23.25
N PRO A 269 42.82 -8.00 23.72
CA PRO A 269 44.26 -8.21 23.89
C PRO A 269 44.62 -9.27 24.95
N ASP A 270 43.69 -9.62 25.86
CA ASP A 270 43.92 -10.58 26.94
C ASP A 270 43.73 -12.06 26.55
N GLU A 271 43.29 -12.37 25.33
CA GLU A 271 43.06 -13.76 24.87
C GLU A 271 44.24 -14.43 24.14
N SER A 272 45.47 -13.97 24.39
CA SER A 272 46.69 -14.66 23.93
C SER A 272 47.08 -15.88 24.80
N SER A 273 46.20 -16.35 25.70
CA SER A 273 46.42 -17.61 26.41
C SER A 273 45.13 -18.36 26.78
N GLY A 274 44.64 -19.20 25.86
CA GLY A 274 43.95 -20.45 26.23
C GLY A 274 42.54 -20.66 25.67
N GLY A 275 42.43 -21.69 24.81
CA GLY A 275 41.26 -22.58 24.75
C GLY A 275 40.06 -22.12 23.93
N ALA A 276 39.87 -22.77 22.78
CA ALA A 276 38.67 -22.68 21.96
C ALA A 276 37.39 -22.87 22.79
N SER A 277 36.52 -21.86 22.82
CA SER A 277 35.14 -21.99 23.24
C SER A 277 34.22 -21.15 22.34
N ASN A 278 33.09 -21.75 21.98
CA ASN A 278 32.15 -21.30 20.98
C ASN A 278 31.68 -19.85 21.20
N SER A 279 31.74 -19.07 20.13
CA SER A 279 31.35 -17.66 20.04
C SER A 279 29.85 -17.46 20.24
N ASN A 280 29.45 -17.17 21.47
CA ASN A 280 28.24 -16.41 21.76
C ASN A 280 28.65 -14.97 22.11
N THR A 281 28.33 -14.05 21.20
CA THR A 281 28.12 -12.60 21.40
C THR A 281 28.56 -12.02 22.76
N ARG A 282 29.81 -11.54 22.82
CA ARG A 282 30.27 -10.67 23.92
C ARG A 282 29.77 -9.25 23.69
N ASN A 283 28.66 -8.88 24.33
CA ASN A 283 28.23 -7.49 24.43
C ASN A 283 29.34 -6.69 25.13
N LEU A 284 30.01 -5.79 24.41
CA LEU A 284 30.96 -4.85 25.01
C LEU A 284 30.21 -3.91 25.96
N ASN A 285 30.68 -3.80 27.21
CA ASN A 285 30.10 -2.90 28.20
C ASN A 285 30.35 -1.44 27.77
N PRO A 286 29.32 -0.56 27.65
CA PRO A 286 29.45 0.78 27.08
C PRO A 286 30.51 1.68 27.73
N GLU A 287 30.71 1.51 29.03
CA GLU A 287 31.53 2.41 29.86
C GLU A 287 33.03 2.42 29.49
N ASN A 288 33.54 1.40 28.77
CA ASN A 288 34.95 1.30 28.39
C ASN A 288 35.21 1.28 26.86
N ILE A 289 34.19 1.49 26.03
CA ILE A 289 34.31 1.39 24.56
C ILE A 289 35.23 2.48 24.01
N SER A 290 35.09 3.70 24.53
CA SER A 290 35.90 4.86 24.10
C SER A 290 37.41 4.73 24.30
N GLN A 291 37.86 3.81 25.16
CA GLN A 291 39.28 3.52 25.39
C GLN A 291 39.78 2.31 24.57
N ARG A 292 38.88 1.47 24.05
CA ARG A 292 39.19 0.21 23.36
C ARG A 292 39.06 0.27 21.84
N VAL A 293 38.33 1.24 21.29
CA VAL A 293 38.11 1.35 19.84
C VAL A 293 39.36 1.93 19.16
N PRO A 294 39.97 1.24 18.18
CA PRO A 294 41.07 1.78 17.40
C PRO A 294 40.65 3.07 16.69
N THR A 295 41.52 4.08 16.67
CA THR A 295 41.23 5.41 16.08
C THR A 295 41.10 5.44 14.55
N SER A 296 41.17 4.28 13.88
CA SER A 296 41.21 4.15 12.42
C SER A 296 40.18 3.16 11.82
N ILE A 297 39.16 2.72 12.59
CA ILE A 297 38.14 1.79 12.07
C ILE A 297 37.28 2.40 10.95
N PHE A 298 36.96 3.69 11.04
CA PHE A 298 36.27 4.45 10.00
C PHE A 298 36.81 5.88 9.90
N ASN A 299 36.43 6.61 8.84
CA ASN A 299 36.70 8.04 8.68
C ASN A 299 35.39 8.84 8.76
N LEU A 300 35.43 10.06 9.30
CA LEU A 300 34.25 10.91 9.38
C LEU A 300 34.20 11.95 8.25
N TYR A 301 33.03 12.09 7.66
CA TYR A 301 32.72 13.05 6.60
C TYR A 301 31.43 13.79 6.89
N VAL A 302 31.32 15.03 6.42
CA VAL A 302 30.03 15.71 6.28
C VAL A 302 29.58 15.57 4.84
N VAL A 303 28.39 15.03 4.65
CA VAL A 303 27.81 14.78 3.33
C VAL A 303 26.51 15.55 3.19
N ASN A 304 26.31 16.15 2.02
CA ASN A 304 25.01 16.66 1.61
C ASN A 304 24.41 15.70 0.57
N PRO A 305 23.37 14.91 0.92
CA PRO A 305 22.79 13.94 0.00
C PRO A 305 22.13 14.57 -1.23
N SER A 306 21.66 15.82 -1.13
CA SER A 306 21.00 16.52 -2.24
C SER A 306 22.00 16.99 -3.29
N THR A 307 23.22 17.37 -2.90
CA THR A 307 24.26 17.86 -3.82
C THR A 307 25.39 16.86 -4.06
N ALA A 308 25.38 15.73 -3.35
CA ALA A 308 26.48 14.76 -3.27
C ALA A 308 27.84 15.38 -2.85
N ALA A 309 27.82 16.56 -2.22
CA ALA A 309 29.03 17.20 -1.72
C ALA A 309 29.55 16.46 -0.48
N VAL A 310 30.86 16.22 -0.43
CA VAL A 310 31.53 15.45 0.62
C VAL A 310 32.69 16.28 1.18
N PHE A 311 32.74 16.43 2.49
CA PHE A 311 33.79 17.15 3.19
C PHE A 311 34.42 16.23 4.24
N LYS A 312 35.72 15.96 4.12
CA LYS A 312 36.45 15.14 5.10
C LYS A 312 36.68 15.94 6.37
N LEU A 313 36.40 15.34 7.52
CA LEU A 313 36.76 15.93 8.82
C LEU A 313 38.20 15.55 9.18
N HIS A 314 38.97 16.52 9.69
CA HIS A 314 40.38 16.35 10.04
C HIS A 314 40.56 16.27 11.56
N SER A 315 41.56 15.50 12.01
CA SER A 315 41.83 15.21 13.43
C SER A 315 42.70 16.27 14.13
N ASP A 316 42.54 17.54 13.77
CA ASP A 316 43.51 18.59 14.14
C ASP A 316 43.33 19.17 15.56
N ASN A 317 42.63 18.46 16.47
CA ASN A 317 42.26 18.90 17.84
C ASN A 317 41.61 20.29 17.97
N LYS A 318 41.26 20.93 16.84
CA LYS A 318 40.54 22.19 16.80
C LYS A 318 39.03 21.94 16.96
N PRO A 319 38.29 22.87 17.59
CA PRO A 319 36.85 22.86 17.56
C PRO A 319 36.34 22.78 16.12
N LEU A 320 35.54 21.76 15.81
CA LEU A 320 34.88 21.64 14.52
C LEU A 320 33.71 22.62 14.49
N GLN A 321 33.72 23.52 13.51
CA GLN A 321 32.56 24.35 13.15
C GLN A 321 31.62 23.47 12.34
N LEU A 322 30.85 22.63 13.03
CA LEU A 322 29.93 21.73 12.36
C LEU A 322 28.70 22.53 11.90
N PRO A 323 28.31 22.45 10.63
CA PRO A 323 27.19 23.21 10.07
C PRO A 323 25.80 22.66 10.47
N PHE A 324 25.68 22.06 11.67
CA PHE A 324 24.45 21.44 12.13
C PHE A 324 23.46 22.52 12.61
N SER A 325 22.56 22.90 11.70
CA SER A 325 21.36 23.70 12.00
C SER A 325 20.36 22.87 12.82
N ASP A 326 19.45 23.53 13.54
CA ASP A 326 18.29 22.91 14.18
C ASP A 326 17.36 22.18 13.17
N THR A 327 17.54 22.42 11.86
CA THR A 327 16.80 21.74 10.78
C THR A 327 17.46 20.42 10.36
N LEU A 328 16.92 19.30 10.83
CA LEU A 328 17.26 17.94 10.40
C LEU A 328 17.13 17.76 8.86
N GLY A 329 18.04 17.00 8.27
CA GLY A 329 17.90 16.49 6.89
C GLY A 329 18.64 17.22 5.77
N ARG A 330 19.39 18.31 6.03
CA ARG A 330 20.21 19.01 5.01
C ARG A 330 21.65 18.48 4.89
N GLN A 331 22.24 18.05 6.00
CA GLN A 331 23.62 17.58 6.09
C GLN A 331 23.70 16.42 7.07
N TYR A 332 24.57 15.46 6.75
CA TYR A 332 24.65 14.16 7.39
C TYR A 332 26.11 13.91 7.77
N LEU A 333 26.33 13.39 8.97
CA LEU A 333 27.59 12.79 9.33
C LEU A 333 27.67 11.42 8.67
N ALA A 334 28.73 11.15 7.93
CA ALA A 334 28.96 9.84 7.32
C ALA A 334 30.19 9.18 7.97
N ALA A 335 29.99 7.98 8.51
CA ALA A 335 31.07 7.10 8.92
C ALA A 335 31.45 6.24 7.72
N GLN A 336 32.59 6.54 7.11
CA GLN A 336 33.12 5.84 5.95
C GLN A 336 33.97 4.65 6.39
N TRP A 337 33.61 3.47 5.91
CA TRP A 337 34.27 2.19 6.16
C TRP A 337 34.94 1.69 4.90
N THR A 338 36.14 1.12 5.02
CA THR A 338 36.72 0.29 3.96
C THR A 338 36.08 -1.11 4.00
N THR A 339 36.05 -1.81 2.87
CA THR A 339 35.55 -3.20 2.82
C THR A 339 36.31 -4.11 3.79
N GLU A 340 37.61 -3.88 4.00
CA GLU A 340 38.42 -4.64 4.96
C GLU A 340 38.00 -4.36 6.40
N ASN A 341 37.88 -3.08 6.79
CA ASN A 341 37.47 -2.71 8.14
C ASN A 341 36.02 -3.13 8.43
N ARG A 342 35.12 -3.04 7.44
CA ARG A 342 33.75 -3.54 7.57
C ARG A 342 33.75 -5.03 7.88
N LYS A 343 34.48 -5.85 7.13
CA LYS A 343 34.54 -7.29 7.37
C LYS A 343 35.19 -7.66 8.70
N ARG A 344 36.16 -6.87 9.16
CA ARG A 344 36.93 -7.14 10.38
C ARG A 344 36.19 -6.71 11.65
N TYR A 345 35.57 -5.54 11.64
CA TYR A 345 35.06 -4.89 12.84
C TYR A 345 33.53 -4.80 12.92
N LEU A 346 32.78 -5.02 11.84
CA LEU A 346 31.32 -5.06 11.88
C LEU A 346 30.83 -6.52 11.90
N SER A 347 30.06 -6.85 12.95
CA SER A 347 29.39 -8.15 13.08
C SER A 347 28.25 -8.32 12.06
N SER A 348 27.98 -9.57 11.70
CA SER A 348 26.79 -9.95 10.90
C SER A 348 25.45 -9.67 11.60
N GLN A 349 25.48 -9.28 12.87
CA GLN A 349 24.30 -8.89 13.63
C GLN A 349 23.60 -7.66 13.02
N LEU A 350 24.35 -6.73 12.42
CA LEU A 350 23.76 -5.55 11.79
C LEU A 350 22.87 -5.95 10.60
N GLU A 351 23.37 -6.81 9.71
CA GLU A 351 22.56 -7.31 8.59
C GLU A 351 21.39 -8.16 9.07
N SER A 352 21.59 -8.99 10.10
CA SER A 352 20.53 -9.78 10.71
C SER A 352 19.42 -8.92 11.33
N ASP A 353 19.76 -7.83 12.01
CA ASP A 353 18.77 -6.93 12.63
C ASP A 353 18.00 -6.13 11.55
N VAL A 354 18.66 -5.71 10.46
CA VAL A 354 17.99 -5.12 9.28
C VAL A 354 16.98 -6.09 8.68
N GLN A 355 17.42 -7.32 8.35
CA GLN A 355 16.55 -8.32 7.75
C GLN A 355 15.44 -8.76 8.71
N GLY A 356 15.72 -8.82 10.02
CA GLY A 356 14.74 -9.09 11.07
C GLY A 356 13.64 -8.03 11.13
N CYS A 357 14.01 -6.75 11.02
CA CYS A 357 13.04 -5.66 10.98
C CYS A 357 12.20 -5.69 9.70
N ASP A 358 12.80 -5.95 8.54
CA ASP A 358 12.08 -6.08 7.26
C ASP A 358 11.06 -7.23 7.30
N THR A 359 11.47 -8.40 7.77
CA THR A 359 10.59 -9.58 7.89
C THR A 359 9.50 -9.40 8.95
N GLY A 360 9.82 -8.74 10.07
CA GLY A 360 8.85 -8.39 11.11
C GLY A 360 7.76 -7.46 10.57
N ARG A 361 8.15 -6.46 9.77
CA ARG A 361 7.20 -5.53 9.14
C ARG A 361 6.24 -6.23 8.19
N GLN A 362 6.75 -7.16 7.38
CA GLN A 362 5.93 -7.95 6.46
C GLN A 362 4.95 -8.89 7.17
N LYS A 363 5.29 -9.42 8.35
CA LYS A 363 4.39 -10.31 9.11
C LYS A 363 3.24 -9.59 9.81
N LEU A 364 3.44 -8.33 10.19
CA LEU A 364 2.49 -7.56 11.00
C LEU A 364 1.50 -6.75 10.16
N SER A 365 1.68 -6.68 8.84
CA SER A 365 0.68 -6.10 7.94
C SER A 365 -0.51 -7.05 7.79
N ASN A 366 -1.59 -6.82 8.53
CA ASN A 366 -2.87 -7.47 8.24
C ASN A 366 -3.44 -6.90 6.93
N MET A 367 -3.04 -7.49 5.81
CA MET A 367 -3.48 -7.09 4.48
C MET A 367 -4.93 -7.52 4.26
N LEU A 368 -5.76 -6.58 3.81
CA LEU A 368 -7.14 -6.85 3.41
C LEU A 368 -7.11 -7.65 2.10
N GLN A 369 -7.75 -8.81 2.06
CA GLN A 369 -7.79 -9.63 0.85
C GLN A 369 -9.06 -9.36 0.04
N LEU A 370 -8.99 -9.55 -1.28
CA LEU A 370 -10.15 -9.46 -2.18
C LEU A 370 -11.29 -10.39 -1.72
N LYS A 371 -10.92 -11.55 -1.14
CA LYS A 371 -11.87 -12.49 -0.55
C LYS A 371 -12.72 -11.83 0.54
N ASP A 372 -12.12 -11.02 1.41
CA ASP A 372 -12.84 -10.35 2.49
C ASP A 372 -13.88 -9.37 1.93
N CYS A 373 -13.55 -8.68 0.84
CA CYS A 373 -14.47 -7.77 0.13
C CYS A 373 -15.65 -8.53 -0.51
N LEU A 374 -15.39 -9.72 -1.05
CA LEU A 374 -16.41 -10.61 -1.62
C LEU A 374 -17.30 -11.24 -0.53
N ASP A 375 -16.72 -11.61 0.62
CA ASP A 375 -17.47 -12.05 1.79
C ASP A 375 -18.41 -10.92 2.25
N LEU A 376 -17.91 -9.68 2.40
CA LEU A 376 -18.74 -8.51 2.72
C LEU A 376 -19.85 -8.25 1.69
N PHE A 377 -19.58 -8.42 0.41
CA PHE A 377 -20.59 -8.24 -0.65
C PHE A 377 -21.74 -9.26 -0.56
N THR A 378 -21.44 -10.48 -0.11
CA THR A 378 -22.43 -11.57 0.00
C THR A 378 -23.05 -11.69 1.39
N MET A 379 -22.62 -10.87 2.34
CA MET A 379 -23.23 -10.76 3.66
C MET A 379 -24.64 -10.16 3.57
N CYS A 380 -25.48 -10.58 4.51
CA CYS A 380 -26.80 -9.98 4.66
C CYS A 380 -26.68 -8.61 5.32
N GLU A 381 -27.27 -7.59 4.70
CA GLU A 381 -27.31 -6.22 5.21
C GLU A 381 -28.75 -5.77 5.48
N LYS A 382 -28.93 -4.82 6.39
CA LYS A 382 -30.24 -4.21 6.67
C LYS A 382 -30.32 -2.88 5.92
N LEU A 383 -31.36 -2.71 5.11
CA LEU A 383 -31.58 -1.48 4.36
C LEU A 383 -31.78 -0.28 5.29
N GLY A 384 -31.24 0.86 4.86
CA GLY A 384 -31.40 2.15 5.50
C GLY A 384 -32.81 2.73 5.30
N ALA A 385 -32.99 3.97 5.72
CA ALA A 385 -34.26 4.67 5.53
C ALA A 385 -34.43 5.19 4.08
N ASP A 386 -33.32 5.58 3.45
CA ASP A 386 -33.30 6.20 2.12
C ASP A 386 -33.43 5.17 0.98
N ASP A 387 -33.16 3.89 1.26
CA ASP A 387 -33.17 2.75 0.34
C ASP A 387 -34.14 1.65 0.79
N ALA A 388 -35.16 2.01 1.59
CA ALA A 388 -36.17 1.09 2.09
C ALA A 388 -36.90 0.36 0.95
N TRP A 389 -37.22 -0.92 1.15
CA TRP A 389 -37.85 -1.78 0.14
C TRP A 389 -39.37 -1.80 0.28
N TYR A 390 -40.11 -1.67 -0.83
CA TYR A 390 -41.57 -1.73 -0.81
C TYR A 390 -42.08 -3.17 -0.68
N CYS A 391 -42.70 -3.48 0.46
CA CYS A 391 -43.31 -4.78 0.68
C CYS A 391 -44.71 -4.82 0.08
N LYS A 392 -44.94 -5.73 -0.89
CA LYS A 392 -46.26 -5.93 -1.53
C LYS A 392 -47.36 -6.36 -0.55
N ASP A 393 -47.00 -7.09 0.52
CA ASP A 393 -47.97 -7.62 1.49
C ASP A 393 -48.30 -6.59 2.58
N CYS A 394 -47.30 -5.89 3.11
CA CYS A 394 -47.51 -4.80 4.08
C CYS A 394 -47.98 -3.49 3.42
N LYS A 395 -47.87 -3.37 2.09
CA LYS A 395 -48.18 -2.17 1.29
C LYS A 395 -47.49 -0.90 1.80
N ARG A 396 -46.24 -1.03 2.28
CA ARG A 396 -45.40 0.07 2.76
C ARG A 396 -43.93 -0.22 2.55
N HIS A 397 -43.11 0.84 2.56
CA HIS A 397 -41.66 0.72 2.54
C HIS A 397 -41.15 0.21 3.89
N GLN A 398 -40.23 -0.76 3.84
CA GLN A 398 -39.72 -1.48 4.99
C GLN A 398 -38.19 -1.50 4.96
N ARG A 399 -37.59 -1.43 6.15
CA ARG A 399 -36.15 -1.62 6.34
C ARG A 399 -35.81 -3.11 6.34
N ALA A 400 -36.04 -3.72 5.17
CA ALA A 400 -35.82 -5.14 4.92
C ALA A 400 -34.36 -5.52 5.02
N THR A 401 -34.10 -6.80 5.23
CA THR A 401 -32.75 -7.35 5.10
C THR A 401 -32.55 -7.82 3.67
N LYS A 402 -31.46 -7.41 3.04
CA LYS A 402 -31.07 -7.76 1.67
C LYS A 402 -29.80 -8.59 1.70
N LYS A 403 -29.72 -9.58 0.82
CA LYS A 403 -28.53 -10.40 0.61
C LYS A 403 -28.34 -10.65 -0.87
N PHE A 404 -27.09 -10.56 -1.33
CA PHE A 404 -26.70 -10.98 -2.66
C PHE A 404 -25.94 -12.30 -2.62
N ASP A 405 -26.25 -13.19 -3.56
CA ASP A 405 -25.51 -14.41 -3.82
C ASP A 405 -25.11 -14.44 -5.31
N LEU A 406 -23.91 -14.90 -5.63
CA LEU A 406 -23.50 -15.05 -7.03
C LEU A 406 -24.15 -16.33 -7.61
N TRP A 407 -24.88 -16.22 -8.72
CA TRP A 407 -25.54 -17.37 -9.34
C TRP A 407 -24.84 -17.85 -10.61
N MET A 408 -24.45 -16.92 -11.47
CA MET A 408 -23.72 -17.19 -12.70
C MET A 408 -22.66 -16.12 -12.92
N LEU A 409 -21.43 -16.52 -13.23
CA LEU A 409 -20.33 -15.59 -13.48
C LEU A 409 -19.96 -15.51 -14.97
N PRO A 410 -19.61 -14.31 -15.46
CA PRO A 410 -19.28 -14.08 -16.86
C PRO A 410 -17.90 -14.63 -17.25
N LYS A 411 -17.57 -14.61 -18.55
CA LYS A 411 -16.23 -14.96 -19.03
C LYS A 411 -15.19 -13.92 -18.61
N ILE A 412 -15.55 -12.64 -18.68
CA ILE A 412 -14.76 -11.52 -18.18
C ILE A 412 -15.47 -10.96 -16.97
N LEU A 413 -14.89 -11.15 -15.79
CA LEU A 413 -15.39 -10.63 -14.54
C LEU A 413 -14.73 -9.29 -14.24
N ILE A 414 -15.53 -8.23 -14.19
CA ILE A 414 -15.10 -6.90 -13.80
C ILE A 414 -15.42 -6.71 -12.32
N ILE A 415 -14.40 -6.44 -11.52
CA ILE A 415 -14.53 -6.16 -10.09
C ILE A 415 -14.12 -4.72 -9.83
N HIS A 416 -15.06 -3.89 -9.42
CA HIS A 416 -14.83 -2.54 -8.94
C HIS A 416 -14.70 -2.55 -7.41
N LEU A 417 -13.65 -1.93 -6.88
CA LEU A 417 -13.49 -1.69 -5.44
C LEU A 417 -14.09 -0.33 -5.11
N LYS A 418 -15.18 -0.30 -4.32
CA LYS A 418 -15.90 0.94 -3.94
C LYS A 418 -15.05 1.81 -3.01
N ARG A 419 -14.02 2.46 -3.55
CA ARG A 419 -13.09 3.30 -2.80
C ARG A 419 -13.69 4.65 -2.47
N PHE A 420 -14.47 5.24 -3.37
CA PHE A 420 -15.10 6.53 -3.13
C PHE A 420 -16.36 6.36 -2.29
N TYR A 421 -16.47 7.16 -1.22
CA TYR A 421 -17.71 7.24 -0.46
C TYR A 421 -18.09 8.71 -0.21
N TYR A 422 -19.40 8.93 -0.24
CA TYR A 422 -20.01 10.24 -0.12
C TYR A 422 -20.64 10.35 1.26
N ASN A 423 -20.29 11.41 2.00
CA ASN A 423 -21.02 11.81 3.19
C ASN A 423 -21.53 13.24 3.00
N ARG A 424 -22.61 13.65 3.69
CA ARG A 424 -23.33 14.93 3.46
C ARG A 424 -22.43 16.18 3.42
N PHE A 425 -21.26 16.12 4.06
CA PHE A 425 -20.31 17.22 4.15
C PHE A 425 -18.97 16.96 3.47
N ARG A 426 -18.67 15.72 3.04
CA ARG A 426 -17.33 15.34 2.55
C ARG A 426 -17.35 14.20 1.54
N ARG A 427 -16.41 14.28 0.62
CA ARG A 427 -16.03 13.26 -0.35
C ARG A 427 -14.72 12.63 0.12
N ASP A 428 -14.61 11.31 0.12
CA ASP A 428 -13.43 10.62 0.63
C ASP A 428 -13.13 9.34 -0.17
N LYS A 429 -11.88 8.88 -0.09
CA LYS A 429 -11.37 7.70 -0.80
C LYS A 429 -10.75 6.72 0.20
N ILE A 430 -11.04 5.43 0.03
CA ILE A 430 -10.44 4.36 0.81
C ILE A 430 -9.15 3.94 0.11
N ASP A 431 -8.00 4.33 0.65
CA ASP A 431 -6.67 3.96 0.12
C ASP A 431 -6.12 2.64 0.71
N THR A 432 -6.97 1.84 1.34
CA THR A 432 -6.57 0.53 1.89
C THR A 432 -6.09 -0.38 0.75
N MET A 433 -4.87 -0.90 0.85
CA MET A 433 -4.35 -1.90 -0.06
C MET A 433 -5.20 -3.17 0.03
N VAL A 434 -5.67 -3.63 -1.13
CA VAL A 434 -6.42 -4.89 -1.26
C VAL A 434 -5.52 -5.86 -1.98
N GLU A 435 -5.18 -6.96 -1.34
CA GLU A 435 -4.44 -8.04 -1.99
C GLU A 435 -5.39 -8.84 -2.88
N PHE A 436 -5.05 -8.98 -4.15
CA PHE A 436 -5.83 -9.74 -5.13
C PHE A 436 -4.93 -10.68 -5.94
N PRO A 437 -5.37 -11.91 -6.23
CA PRO A 437 -4.55 -12.90 -6.93
C PRO A 437 -4.40 -12.54 -8.41
N LEU A 438 -3.17 -12.62 -8.94
CA LEU A 438 -2.92 -12.42 -10.37
C LEU A 438 -3.38 -13.61 -11.22
N ALA A 439 -3.40 -14.80 -10.63
CA ALA A 439 -3.81 -16.04 -11.29
C ALA A 439 -4.65 -16.91 -10.35
N ASN A 440 -5.49 -17.76 -10.92
CA ASN A 440 -6.30 -18.77 -10.22
C ASN A 440 -7.18 -18.21 -9.08
N LEU A 441 -7.81 -17.05 -9.29
CA LEU A 441 -8.87 -16.56 -8.42
C LEU A 441 -10.04 -17.55 -8.43
N ASP A 442 -10.20 -18.33 -7.36
CA ASP A 442 -11.31 -19.26 -7.22
C ASP A 442 -12.55 -18.59 -6.64
N MET A 443 -13.59 -18.49 -7.47
CA MET A 443 -14.89 -17.93 -7.11
C MET A 443 -15.90 -18.98 -6.64
N SER A 444 -15.57 -20.27 -6.72
CA SER A 444 -16.52 -21.38 -6.52
C SER A 444 -17.28 -21.29 -5.20
N LYS A 445 -16.60 -20.89 -4.12
CA LYS A 445 -17.21 -20.74 -2.78
C LYS A 445 -18.30 -19.65 -2.68
N PHE A 446 -18.28 -18.68 -3.59
CA PHE A 446 -19.24 -17.57 -3.61
C PHE A 446 -20.43 -17.84 -4.52
N ILE A 447 -20.37 -18.91 -5.31
CA ILE A 447 -21.40 -19.28 -6.27
C ILE A 447 -22.39 -20.22 -5.59
N ASN A 448 -23.65 -19.81 -5.48
CA ASN A 448 -24.71 -20.60 -4.87
C ASN A 448 -25.19 -21.74 -5.79
N ASN A 449 -25.05 -21.57 -7.11
CA ASN A 449 -25.44 -22.56 -8.09
C ASN A 449 -24.44 -23.73 -8.18
N LYS A 450 -24.79 -24.89 -7.62
CA LYS A 450 -23.98 -26.12 -7.65
C LYS A 450 -23.70 -26.68 -9.05
N LYS A 451 -24.48 -26.29 -10.06
CA LYS A 451 -24.31 -26.71 -11.46
C LYS A 451 -23.46 -25.74 -12.28
N HIS A 452 -22.99 -24.65 -11.68
CA HIS A 452 -22.13 -23.71 -12.37
C HIS A 452 -20.78 -24.36 -12.73
N PRO A 453 -20.23 -24.12 -13.93
CA PRO A 453 -18.90 -24.61 -14.28
C PRO A 453 -17.82 -24.05 -13.35
N PRO A 454 -16.64 -24.67 -13.26
CA PRO A 454 -15.51 -24.12 -12.52
C PRO A 454 -15.25 -22.65 -12.89
N ALA A 455 -15.10 -21.82 -11.87
CA ALA A 455 -15.04 -20.36 -12.00
C ALA A 455 -13.71 -19.84 -11.45
N THR A 456 -12.62 -20.33 -12.03
CA THR A 456 -11.26 -19.85 -11.75
C THR A 456 -10.87 -18.78 -12.77
N TYR A 457 -10.32 -17.66 -12.30
CA TYR A 457 -9.98 -16.52 -13.14
C TYR A 457 -8.51 -16.10 -13.05
N ASN A 458 -7.97 -15.58 -14.14
CA ASN A 458 -6.67 -14.92 -14.21
C ASN A 458 -6.86 -13.41 -14.46
N LEU A 459 -6.07 -12.58 -13.78
CA LEU A 459 -6.11 -11.14 -13.95
C LEU A 459 -5.52 -10.77 -15.32
N ILE A 460 -6.19 -9.89 -16.04
CA ILE A 460 -5.77 -9.40 -17.36
C ILE A 460 -5.54 -7.90 -17.40
N GLY A 461 -6.06 -7.16 -16.42
CA GLY A 461 -5.84 -5.72 -16.32
C GLY A 461 -6.32 -5.13 -15.01
N VAL A 462 -5.78 -3.96 -14.69
CA VAL A 462 -6.11 -3.16 -13.51
C VAL A 462 -6.21 -1.70 -13.95
N CYS A 463 -7.30 -1.03 -13.62
CA CYS A 463 -7.39 0.43 -13.63
C CYS A 463 -6.97 0.93 -12.25
N ASN A 464 -5.97 1.79 -12.21
CA ASN A 464 -5.43 2.39 -10.99
C ASN A 464 -5.93 3.82 -10.84
N HIS A 465 -6.07 4.29 -9.60
CA HIS A 465 -6.37 5.69 -9.29
C HIS A 465 -5.46 6.23 -8.18
N TYR A 466 -4.72 7.28 -8.49
CA TYR A 466 -3.86 8.03 -7.57
C TYR A 466 -4.53 9.36 -7.19
N GLY A 467 -4.29 9.83 -5.97
CA GLY A 467 -4.94 11.04 -5.46
C GLY A 467 -6.38 10.83 -5.00
N GLY A 468 -7.11 11.94 -4.83
CA GLY A 468 -8.46 11.98 -4.24
C GLY A 468 -9.54 12.48 -5.21
N MET A 469 -10.78 12.58 -4.73
CA MET A 469 -11.92 12.90 -5.59
C MET A 469 -11.97 14.37 -6.11
N GLY A 470 -11.15 15.26 -5.55
CA GLY A 470 -10.99 16.65 -6.02
C GLY A 470 -9.85 16.86 -7.03
N GLY A 471 -9.09 15.80 -7.32
CA GLY A 471 -7.89 15.82 -8.15
C GLY A 471 -7.17 14.49 -8.00
N GLY A 472 -6.99 13.79 -9.13
CA GLY A 472 -6.40 12.47 -9.18
C GLY A 472 -5.90 12.14 -10.58
N HIS A 473 -5.32 10.95 -10.72
CA HIS A 473 -4.77 10.47 -11.98
C HIS A 473 -5.07 8.98 -12.14
N TYR A 474 -5.54 8.60 -13.33
CA TYR A 474 -5.81 7.20 -13.65
C TYR A 474 -4.71 6.64 -14.55
N THR A 475 -4.25 5.44 -14.23
CA THR A 475 -3.37 4.67 -15.11
C THR A 475 -3.92 3.25 -15.26
N ALA A 476 -3.33 2.44 -16.13
CA ALA A 476 -3.70 1.05 -16.26
C ALA A 476 -2.49 0.11 -16.25
N TYR A 477 -2.63 -1.03 -15.60
CA TYR A 477 -1.80 -2.20 -15.87
C TYR A 477 -2.59 -3.14 -16.78
N ALA A 478 -1.96 -3.71 -17.80
CA ALA A 478 -2.59 -4.75 -18.61
C ALA A 478 -1.58 -5.82 -19.03
N LEU A 479 -2.06 -7.06 -19.07
CA LEU A 479 -1.32 -8.21 -19.59
C LEU A 479 -1.48 -8.25 -21.10
N ASN A 480 -0.38 -8.12 -21.84
CA ASN A 480 -0.41 -8.22 -23.28
C ASN A 480 -0.69 -9.68 -23.69
N LYS A 481 -1.73 -9.88 -24.52
CA LYS A 481 -2.19 -11.21 -24.91
C LYS A 481 -1.21 -11.98 -25.81
N ILE A 482 -0.29 -11.30 -26.49
CA ILE A 482 0.63 -11.89 -27.48
C ILE A 482 1.91 -12.36 -26.78
N ASP A 483 2.61 -11.45 -26.10
CA ASP A 483 3.90 -11.74 -25.45
C ASP A 483 3.77 -12.20 -24.00
N ARG A 484 2.57 -12.09 -23.40
CA ARG A 484 2.27 -12.48 -22.01
C ARG A 484 3.07 -11.69 -20.96
N HIS A 485 3.48 -10.46 -21.27
CA HIS A 485 4.12 -9.53 -20.33
C HIS A 485 3.16 -8.45 -19.83
N TRP A 486 3.41 -7.96 -18.62
CA TRP A 486 2.67 -6.85 -18.03
C TRP A 486 3.25 -5.51 -18.47
N TYR A 487 2.37 -4.57 -18.77
CA TYR A 487 2.73 -3.20 -19.14
C TYR A 487 1.93 -2.20 -18.29
N SER A 488 2.58 -1.09 -17.96
CA SER A 488 1.98 0.12 -17.41
C SER A 488 1.61 1.06 -18.55
N PHE A 489 0.39 1.56 -18.53
CA PHE A 489 -0.16 2.55 -19.47
C PHE A 489 -0.49 3.80 -18.67
N ASP A 490 0.35 4.82 -18.83
CA ASP A 490 0.18 6.14 -18.23
C ASP A 490 0.00 7.15 -19.37
N ASP A 491 -1.25 7.39 -19.75
CA ASP A 491 -1.66 8.14 -20.92
C ASP A 491 -0.95 7.69 -22.22
N HIS A 492 0.04 8.48 -22.67
CA HIS A 492 0.81 8.22 -23.89
C HIS A 492 2.08 7.41 -23.63
N HIS A 493 2.45 7.22 -22.36
CA HIS A 493 3.65 6.50 -21.96
C HIS A 493 3.32 5.03 -21.66
N VAL A 494 4.08 4.13 -22.28
CA VAL A 494 3.95 2.69 -22.07
C VAL A 494 5.29 2.14 -21.62
N SER A 495 5.32 1.43 -20.49
CA SER A 495 6.52 0.83 -19.92
C SER A 495 6.26 -0.61 -19.47
N ALA A 496 7.26 -1.47 -19.57
CA ALA A 496 7.17 -2.83 -19.04
C ALA A 496 7.15 -2.80 -17.50
N THR A 497 6.40 -3.70 -16.87
CA THR A 497 6.33 -3.81 -15.41
C THR A 497 6.38 -5.27 -14.97
N SER A 498 6.83 -5.50 -13.73
CA SER A 498 6.80 -6.83 -13.15
C SER A 498 5.40 -7.18 -12.62
N PRO A 499 5.01 -8.46 -12.57
CA PRO A 499 3.72 -8.89 -12.00
C PRO A 499 3.52 -8.44 -10.55
N GLU A 500 4.58 -8.45 -9.74
CA GLU A 500 4.54 -8.06 -8.32
C GLU A 500 4.19 -6.58 -8.15
N SER A 501 4.53 -5.74 -9.14
CA SER A 501 4.27 -4.31 -9.11
C SER A 501 2.81 -3.95 -9.47
N VAL A 502 2.00 -4.92 -9.92
CA VAL A 502 0.60 -4.72 -10.30
C VAL A 502 -0.32 -4.57 -9.08
N ILE A 503 0.04 -5.19 -7.95
CA ILE A 503 -0.76 -5.18 -6.73
C ILE A 503 -0.37 -3.95 -5.90
N THR A 504 -1.22 -2.93 -5.92
CA THR A 504 -0.98 -1.66 -5.20
C THR A 504 -2.25 -1.16 -4.52
N SER A 505 -2.11 -0.22 -3.59
CA SER A 505 -3.22 0.53 -2.98
C SER A 505 -4.04 1.34 -4.00
N ALA A 506 -3.43 1.66 -5.16
CA ALA A 506 -4.07 2.42 -6.24
C ALA A 506 -5.07 1.60 -7.06
N ALA A 507 -5.03 0.26 -7.01
CA ALA A 507 -5.92 -0.60 -7.79
C ALA A 507 -7.40 -0.28 -7.50
N TYR A 508 -8.15 0.07 -8.55
CA TYR A 508 -9.53 0.58 -8.44
C TYR A 508 -10.55 -0.34 -9.14
N VAL A 509 -10.26 -0.76 -10.38
CA VAL A 509 -11.06 -1.75 -11.12
C VAL A 509 -10.17 -2.89 -11.59
N LEU A 510 -10.54 -4.12 -11.29
CA LEU A 510 -9.85 -5.34 -11.66
C LEU A 510 -10.59 -6.04 -12.81
N PHE A 511 -9.85 -6.49 -13.82
CA PHE A 511 -10.38 -7.24 -14.96
C PHE A 511 -9.84 -8.66 -14.92
N TYR A 512 -10.75 -9.61 -14.76
CA TYR A 512 -10.45 -11.04 -14.66
C TYR A 512 -11.02 -11.80 -15.85
N MET A 513 -10.26 -12.72 -16.43
CA MET A 513 -10.70 -13.63 -17.48
C MET A 513 -10.78 -15.05 -16.95
N ARG A 514 -11.91 -15.73 -17.17
CA ARG A 514 -12.11 -17.11 -16.74
C ARG A 514 -11.16 -18.03 -17.49
N ASN A 515 -10.59 -19.00 -16.78
CA ASN A 515 -9.81 -20.06 -17.39
C ASN A 515 -10.74 -20.96 -18.21
N GLU A 516 -10.25 -21.43 -19.36
CA GLU A 516 -10.98 -22.37 -20.21
C GLU A 516 -11.05 -23.78 -19.62
#